data_AF-J9CA37-F1
#
_entry.id   AF-J9CA37-F1
#
_cell.length_a   1.000
_cell.length_b   1.000
_cell.length_c   1.000
_cell.angle_alpha   90.00
_cell.angle_beta   90.00
_cell.angle_gamma   90.00
#
_symmetry.space_group_name_H-M   'P 1'
#
loop_
_entity.id
_entity.type
_entity.pdbx_description
1 polymer ?
#
loop_
_entity_poly.entity_id
_entity_poly.type
_entity_poly.pdbx_seq_one_letter_code
_entity_poly.pdbx_strand_id
1 'polypeptide(L)'
;MLERVQDFLLQLSGVKDVYTSTRLMQGAWTPGISRIRGGYNPRYSGDVLIEVSPGWHFVNKTMHEDQLVRESCIQFPIIFMGTGFKAEKVHKPVSVDYIAPTLSRAIRIRAPNACSLAPLSE
;
A
#
# COMPACT_ATOMS: atom_id res chain seq x y z
N MET A 1 -8.85 -9.34 -24.11
CA MET A 1 -8.75 -7.89 -24.38
C MET A 1 -7.73 -7.24 -23.45
N LEU A 2 -7.85 -7.41 -22.12
CA LEU A 2 -6.90 -6.85 -21.15
C LEU A 2 -5.45 -7.33 -21.34
N GLU A 3 -5.23 -8.57 -21.75
CA GLU A 3 -3.87 -9.07 -22.06
C GLU A 3 -3.19 -8.26 -23.18
N ARG A 4 -3.92 -7.93 -24.25
CA ARG A 4 -3.38 -7.10 -25.34
C ARG A 4 -3.06 -5.68 -24.87
N VAL A 5 -3.86 -5.13 -23.96
CA VAL A 5 -3.60 -3.82 -23.34
C VAL A 5 -2.34 -3.89 -22.50
N GLN A 6 -2.19 -4.96 -21.70
CA GLN A 6 -1.00 -5.21 -20.90
C GLN A 6 0.26 -5.28 -21.79
N ASP A 7 0.23 -6.11 -22.83
CA ASP A 7 1.36 -6.31 -23.74
C ASP A 7 1.76 -5.01 -24.45
N PHE A 8 0.78 -4.22 -24.89
CA PHE A 8 1.05 -2.92 -25.50
C PHE A 8 1.67 -1.92 -24.51
N LEU A 9 1.09 -1.78 -23.31
CA LEU A 9 1.56 -0.82 -22.31
C LEU A 9 2.95 -1.16 -21.80
N LEU A 10 3.29 -2.44 -21.68
CA LEU A 10 4.63 -2.90 -21.30
C LEU A 10 5.72 -2.51 -22.31
N GLN A 11 5.37 -2.18 -23.56
CA GLN A 11 6.32 -1.70 -24.56
C GLN A 11 6.66 -0.21 -24.40
N LEU A 12 5.92 0.53 -23.57
CA LEU A 12 6.14 1.97 -23.40
C LEU A 12 7.31 2.23 -22.47
N SER A 13 8.17 3.16 -22.88
CA SER A 13 9.27 3.66 -22.05
C SER A 13 8.73 4.18 -20.71
N GLY A 14 9.32 3.71 -19.62
CA GLY A 14 8.95 4.12 -18.27
C GLY A 14 7.86 3.31 -17.61
N VAL A 15 7.22 2.37 -18.32
CA VAL A 15 6.35 1.38 -17.69
C VAL A 15 7.22 0.24 -17.16
N LYS A 16 7.12 -0.04 -15.85
CA LYS A 16 7.83 -1.14 -15.18
C LYS A 16 7.02 -2.43 -15.24
N ASP A 17 5.74 -2.37 -14.88
CA ASP A 17 4.81 -3.50 -14.94
C ASP A 17 3.38 -2.99 -15.14
N VAL A 18 2.50 -3.87 -15.61
CA VAL A 18 1.08 -3.62 -15.82
C VAL A 18 0.28 -4.75 -15.19
N TYR A 19 -0.54 -4.41 -14.22
CA TYR A 19 -1.38 -5.35 -13.49
C TYR A 19 -2.82 -5.21 -13.95
N THR A 20 -3.33 -6.25 -14.60
CA THR A 20 -4.74 -6.35 -14.95
C THR A 20 -5.58 -6.78 -13.74
N SER A 21 -6.86 -6.41 -13.72
CA SER A 21 -7.82 -6.85 -12.71
C SER A 21 -7.85 -8.38 -12.57
N THR A 22 -7.77 -9.10 -13.70
CA THR A 22 -7.69 -10.57 -13.72
C THR A 22 -6.40 -11.08 -13.07
N ARG A 23 -5.23 -10.50 -13.35
CA ARG A 23 -3.95 -10.87 -12.70
C ARG A 23 -3.97 -10.56 -11.20
N LEU A 24 -4.58 -9.44 -10.79
CA LEU A 24 -4.72 -9.10 -9.38
C LEU A 24 -5.67 -10.05 -8.64
N MET A 25 -6.73 -10.53 -9.27
CA MET A 25 -7.71 -11.41 -8.61
C MET A 25 -7.35 -12.89 -8.66
N GLN A 26 -6.79 -13.36 -9.78
CA GLN A 26 -6.61 -14.78 -10.09
C GLN A 26 -5.16 -15.18 -10.34
N GLY A 27 -4.26 -14.21 -10.52
CA GLY A 27 -2.86 -14.48 -10.83
C GLY A 27 -2.13 -15.22 -9.70
N ALA A 28 -1.05 -15.91 -10.07
CA ALA A 28 -0.14 -16.48 -9.09
C ALA A 28 0.48 -15.39 -8.21
N TRP A 29 0.83 -15.77 -6.98
CA TRP A 29 1.53 -14.86 -6.09
C TRP A 29 2.93 -14.56 -6.62
N THR A 30 3.29 -13.28 -6.68
CA THR A 30 4.65 -12.81 -6.98
C THR A 30 5.10 -11.82 -5.90
N PRO A 31 6.40 -11.70 -5.61
CA PRO A 31 6.90 -10.66 -4.72
C PRO A 31 6.41 -9.28 -5.18
N GLY A 32 5.88 -8.48 -4.25
CA GLY A 32 5.34 -7.14 -4.54
C GLY A 32 3.83 -7.08 -4.83
N ILE A 33 3.24 -8.11 -5.45
CA ILE A 33 1.81 -8.07 -5.84
C ILE A 33 0.86 -8.04 -4.64
N SER A 34 1.29 -8.55 -3.48
CA SER A 34 0.47 -8.57 -2.26
C SER A 34 0.09 -7.16 -1.78
N ARG A 35 1.02 -6.21 -1.87
CA ARG A 35 0.77 -4.80 -1.50
C ARG A 35 -0.23 -4.16 -2.44
N ILE A 36 -0.06 -4.41 -3.73
CA ILE A 36 -0.95 -3.90 -4.79
C ILE A 36 -2.36 -4.48 -4.62
N ARG A 37 -2.47 -5.78 -4.34
CA ARG A 37 -3.75 -6.45 -4.03
C ARG A 37 -4.43 -5.86 -2.79
N GLY A 38 -3.66 -5.50 -1.76
CA GLY A 38 -4.20 -4.87 -0.55
C GLY A 38 -4.90 -3.52 -0.81
N GLY A 39 -4.51 -2.81 -1.88
CA GLY A 39 -5.15 -1.56 -2.31
C GLY A 39 -6.21 -1.71 -3.41
N TYR A 40 -6.41 -2.93 -3.94
CA TYR A 40 -7.33 -3.17 -5.04
C TYR A 40 -8.71 -3.58 -4.55
N ASN A 41 -9.76 -2.91 -5.04
CA ASN A 41 -11.15 -3.27 -4.80
C ASN A 41 -11.86 -3.57 -6.12
N PRO A 42 -12.31 -4.81 -6.37
CA PRO A 42 -12.93 -5.19 -7.65
C PRO A 42 -14.15 -4.36 -8.06
N ARG A 43 -14.82 -3.72 -7.10
CA ARG A 43 -16.01 -2.90 -7.34
C ARG A 43 -15.67 -1.45 -7.72
N TYR A 44 -14.53 -0.94 -7.26
CA TYR A 44 -14.21 0.50 -7.33
C TYR A 44 -12.88 0.83 -8.00
N SER A 45 -11.98 -0.15 -8.09
CA SER A 45 -10.70 -0.02 -8.78
C SER A 45 -10.88 -0.29 -10.28
N GLY A 46 -10.04 0.33 -11.11
CA GLY A 46 -10.06 0.14 -12.56
C GLY A 46 -9.54 -1.24 -13.00
N ASP A 47 -9.66 -1.51 -14.30
CA ASP A 47 -9.27 -2.80 -14.89
C ASP A 47 -7.76 -2.98 -15.10
N VAL A 48 -7.01 -1.87 -15.09
CA VAL A 48 -5.56 -1.85 -15.34
C VAL A 48 -4.89 -0.89 -14.36
N LEU A 49 -3.84 -1.38 -13.69
CA LEU A 49 -2.94 -0.59 -12.87
C LEU A 49 -1.55 -0.60 -13.53
N ILE A 50 -0.97 0.59 -13.70
CA ILE A 50 0.34 0.77 -14.31
C ILE A 50 1.35 1.09 -13.20
N GLU A 51 2.38 0.27 -13.09
CA GLU A 51 3.55 0.56 -12.26
C GLU A 51 4.61 1.23 -13.14
N VAL A 52 5.02 2.43 -12.73
CA VAL A 52 6.00 3.24 -13.48
C VAL A 52 7.39 2.98 -12.91
N SER A 53 8.40 2.96 -13.77
CA SER A 53 9.80 2.80 -13.40
C SER A 53 10.26 3.92 -12.45
N PRO A 54 11.12 3.62 -11.46
CA PRO A 54 11.67 4.64 -10.58
C PRO A 54 12.39 5.75 -11.35
N GLY A 55 12.30 7.00 -10.88
CA GLY A 55 12.92 8.14 -11.55
C GLY A 55 12.01 8.87 -12.55
N TRP A 56 10.87 8.29 -12.88
CA TRP A 56 9.85 8.93 -13.71
C TRP A 56 8.96 9.86 -12.89
N HIS A 57 8.35 10.82 -13.57
CA HIS A 57 7.48 11.81 -12.95
C HIS A 57 6.05 11.64 -13.45
N PHE A 58 5.08 11.62 -12.53
CA PHE A 58 3.68 11.78 -12.87
C PHE A 58 3.38 13.28 -13.00
N VAL A 59 3.05 13.72 -14.21
CA VAL A 59 2.81 15.12 -14.52
C VAL A 59 1.36 15.32 -14.89
N ASN A 60 0.60 15.98 -14.01
CA ASN A 60 -0.75 16.44 -14.30
C ASN A 60 -0.73 17.94 -14.58
N LYS A 61 -0.74 18.31 -15.87
CA LYS A 61 -0.69 19.72 -16.30
C LYS A 61 -1.91 20.52 -15.86
N THR A 62 -3.06 19.87 -15.68
CA THR A 62 -4.31 20.54 -15.30
C THR A 62 -4.33 20.87 -13.81
N MET A 63 -3.73 20.04 -12.98
CA MET A 63 -3.67 20.23 -11.53
C MET A 63 -2.32 20.78 -11.04
N HIS A 64 -1.39 21.05 -11.97
CA HIS A 64 -0.01 21.48 -11.69
C HIS A 64 0.71 20.53 -10.71
N GLU A 65 0.43 19.24 -10.80
CA GLU A 65 1.08 18.22 -9.97
C GLU A 65 2.26 17.64 -10.74
N ASP A 66 3.40 17.58 -10.06
CA ASP A 66 4.61 16.93 -10.54
C ASP A 66 5.17 16.07 -9.41
N GLN A 67 4.95 14.76 -9.52
CA GLN A 67 5.33 13.81 -8.47
C GLN A 67 6.33 12.79 -9.01
N LEU A 68 7.53 12.80 -8.42
CA LEU A 68 8.55 11.79 -8.68
C LEU A 68 8.10 10.42 -8.13
N VAL A 69 8.12 9.41 -8.99
CA VAL A 69 7.86 8.02 -8.64
C VAL A 69 9.09 7.42 -7.99
N ARG A 70 8.90 6.89 -6.78
CA ARG A 70 9.92 6.18 -6.01
C ARG A 70 9.34 4.86 -5.52
N GLU A 71 10.15 3.81 -5.58
CA GLU A 71 9.81 2.48 -5.03
C GLU A 71 10.06 2.40 -3.51
N SER A 72 10.57 3.48 -2.91
CA SER A 72 10.93 3.52 -1.49
C SER A 72 9.71 3.47 -0.58
N CYS A 73 9.77 2.60 0.43
CA CYS A 73 8.86 2.67 1.56
C CYS A 73 8.95 4.05 2.23
N ILE A 74 7.82 4.73 2.37
CA ILE A 74 7.76 6.00 3.09
C ILE A 74 7.93 5.70 4.57
N GLN A 75 9.08 6.06 5.14
CA GLN A 75 9.32 5.97 6.57
C GLN A 75 8.65 7.16 7.25
N PHE A 76 7.79 6.88 8.23
CA PHE A 76 7.16 7.89 9.08
C PHE A 76 7.13 7.40 10.53
N PRO A 77 7.17 8.31 11.51
CA PRO A 77 7.11 7.93 12.92
C PRO A 77 5.69 7.52 13.31
N ILE A 78 5.57 6.51 14.16
CA ILE A 78 4.35 6.18 14.89
C ILE A 78 4.61 6.46 16.36
N ILE A 79 3.83 7.37 16.95
CA ILE A 79 4.02 7.82 18.34
C ILE A 79 2.70 7.64 19.09
N PHE A 80 2.72 6.84 20.15
CA PHE A 80 1.64 6.76 21.14
C PHE A 80 2.05 7.54 22.38
N MET A 81 1.16 8.40 22.87
CA MET A 81 1.41 9.24 24.05
C MET A 81 0.13 9.35 24.87
N GLY A 82 0.24 9.21 26.19
CA GLY A 82 -0.87 9.37 27.11
C GLY A 82 -0.66 8.64 28.44
N THR A 83 -1.65 8.76 29.32
CA THR A 83 -1.65 8.09 30.63
C THR A 83 -1.67 6.57 30.46
N GLY A 84 -0.74 5.88 31.12
CA GLY A 84 -0.63 4.42 31.07
C GLY A 84 0.33 3.88 30.00
N PHE A 85 0.90 4.73 29.14
CA PHE A 85 2.00 4.34 28.26
C PHE A 85 3.35 4.51 28.98
N LYS A 86 4.17 3.47 28.95
CA LYS A 86 5.57 3.54 29.39
C LYS A 86 6.40 4.19 28.28
N ALA A 87 7.34 5.06 28.65
CA ALA A 87 8.29 5.62 27.70
C ALA A 87 9.24 4.51 27.21
N GLU A 88 9.06 4.10 25.94
CA GLU A 88 9.85 3.06 25.30
C GLU A 88 9.99 3.32 23.79
N LYS A 89 11.06 2.79 23.21
CA LYS A 89 11.28 2.81 21.76
C LYS A 89 11.17 1.40 21.21
N VAL A 90 10.24 1.22 20.29
CA VAL A 90 10.05 -0.05 19.59
C VAL A 90 11.01 -0.10 18.40
N HIS A 91 11.97 -1.03 18.43
CA HIS A 91 12.99 -1.19 17.39
C HIS A 91 12.60 -2.20 16.29
N LYS A 92 11.56 -3.01 16.51
CA LYS A 92 11.03 -3.93 15.49
C LYS A 92 10.34 -3.14 14.37
N PRO A 93 10.31 -3.65 13.13
CA PRO A 93 9.54 -3.04 12.06
C PRO A 93 8.04 -2.97 12.41
N VAL A 94 7.45 -1.78 12.32
CA VAL A 94 6.02 -1.52 12.58
C VAL A 94 5.41 -0.84 11.35
N SER A 95 4.23 -1.30 10.92
CA SER A 95 3.42 -0.66 9.87
C SER A 95 2.20 0.07 10.46
N VAL A 96 1.49 0.84 9.63
CA VAL A 96 0.23 1.49 10.01
C VAL A 96 -0.83 0.50 10.53
N ASP A 97 -0.76 -0.76 10.14
CA ASP A 97 -1.74 -1.80 10.48
C ASP A 97 -1.79 -2.09 11.99
N TYR A 98 -0.75 -1.72 12.74
CA TYR A 98 -0.72 -1.83 14.19
C TYR A 98 -1.52 -0.73 14.91
N ILE A 99 -1.82 0.39 14.24
CA ILE A 99 -2.39 1.58 14.90
C ILE A 99 -3.77 1.27 15.47
N ALA A 100 -4.68 0.79 14.63
CA ALA A 100 -6.05 0.48 15.01
C ALA A 100 -6.13 -0.55 16.15
N PRO A 101 -5.50 -1.75 16.07
CA PRO A 101 -5.60 -2.75 17.14
C PRO A 101 -4.91 -2.28 18.44
N THR A 102 -3.80 -1.53 18.35
CA THR A 102 -3.12 -0.98 19.54
C THR A 102 -3.99 0.03 20.26
N LEU A 103 -4.61 0.96 19.52
CA LEU A 103 -5.52 1.94 20.10
C LEU A 103 -6.75 1.27 20.71
N SER A 104 -7.39 0.33 20.00
CA SER A 104 -8.56 -0.40 20.50
C SER A 104 -8.28 -1.11 21.82
N ARG A 105 -7.09 -1.73 21.96
CA ARG A 105 -6.64 -2.34 23.21
C ARG A 105 -6.47 -1.31 24.33
N ALA A 106 -5.83 -0.17 24.03
CA ALA A 106 -5.60 0.89 25.01
C ALA A 106 -6.90 1.45 25.59
N ILE A 107 -7.94 1.64 24.75
CA ILE A 107 -9.24 2.18 25.18
C ILE A 107 -10.29 1.10 25.51
N ARG A 108 -9.88 -0.18 25.55
CA ARG A 108 -10.71 -1.32 25.95
C ARG A 108 -11.98 -1.53 25.10
N ILE A 109 -11.86 -1.32 23.79
CA ILE A 109 -12.90 -1.69 22.82
C ILE A 109 -12.44 -2.85 21.94
N ARG A 110 -13.39 -3.48 21.24
CA ARG A 110 -13.05 -4.49 20.23
C ARG A 110 -12.34 -3.82 19.05
N ALA A 111 -11.26 -4.43 18.56
CA ALA A 111 -10.59 -4.00 17.35
C ALA A 111 -11.53 -4.10 16.12
N PRO A 112 -11.33 -3.26 15.09
CA PRO A 112 -12.01 -3.42 13.81
C PRO A 112 -11.85 -4.84 13.25
N ASN A 113 -12.89 -5.33 12.58
CA ASN A 113 -12.99 -6.72 12.10
C ASN A 113 -11.92 -7.10 11.06
N ALA A 114 -11.38 -6.14 10.32
CA ALA A 114 -10.38 -6.36 9.28
C ALA A 114 -8.92 -6.19 9.77
N CYS A 115 -8.69 -6.00 11.07
CA CYS A 115 -7.34 -5.97 11.61
C CYS A 115 -6.69 -7.37 11.52
N SER A 116 -5.62 -7.48 10.72
CA SER A 116 -4.87 -8.73 10.54
C SER A 116 -3.70 -8.90 11.52
N LEU A 117 -3.25 -7.81 12.14
CA LEU A 117 -2.15 -7.80 13.10
C LEU A 117 -2.66 -7.64 14.53
N ALA A 118 -1.91 -8.23 15.46
CA ALA A 118 -2.17 -8.06 16.88
C ALA A 118 -1.74 -6.64 17.35
N PRO A 119 -2.36 -6.12 18.43
CA PRO A 119 -1.90 -4.90 19.10
C PRO A 119 -0.41 -4.98 19.44
N LEU A 120 0.30 -3.84 19.42
CA LEU A 120 1.65 -3.79 19.98
C LEU A 120 1.60 -4.20 21.46
N SER A 121 2.46 -5.15 21.81
CA SER A 121 2.54 -5.76 23.14
C SER A 121 3.38 -4.97 24.14
N GLU A 122 4.15 -4.01 23.63
CA GLU A 122 5.11 -3.15 24.32
C GLU A 122 4.51 -1.76 24.48
#